data_AF-A0A6F9MTR8-F1
#
_entry.id   AF-A0A6F9MTR8-F1
#
_cell.length_a   1.000
_cell.length_b   1.000
_cell.length_c   1.000
_cell.angle_alpha   90.00
_cell.angle_beta   90.00
_cell.angle_gamma   90.00
#
_symmetry.space_group_name_H-M   'P 1'
#
loop_
_entity.id
_entity.type
_entity.pdbx_description
1 polymer ?
#
loop_
_entity_poly.entity_id
_entity_poly.type
_entity_poly.pdbx_seq_one_letter_code
_entity_poly.pdbx_strand_id
1 'polypeptide(L)'
;MFHKDDFREYRHILGFESQQKFKDFLSAKDIKAEIDFCYIEKLNNRLLEIFTKINKSYYDPCDIESFLQNYLFNTYDILKNNGILNNLNNQGRRKEEVYFSWMRGFLVCEYFKKAISEIFDIPIDKIKNIGDDDFHSLQTFRRTPRADLEIDNYRLEIQSGFQGINDIKEHKVREAKNILNDKNIKTLVIHFDLFNGQVAFVDISKIQDNDLNWITRQQMEGQSVFNIDSNYFQWLFLNKAPKIEDLSL
;
A
#
# COMPACT_ATOMS: atom_id res chain seq x y z
N MET A 1 -47.63 -18.46 -10.71
CA MET A 1 -46.18 -18.70 -10.92
C MET A 1 -45.72 -17.68 -11.95
N PHE A 2 -44.60 -17.01 -11.73
CA PHE A 2 -44.06 -16.05 -12.71
C PHE A 2 -43.42 -16.81 -13.89
N HIS A 3 -43.59 -16.28 -15.10
CA HIS A 3 -42.87 -16.75 -16.28
C HIS A 3 -41.46 -16.16 -16.29
N LYS A 4 -40.53 -16.87 -16.95
CA LYS A 4 -39.13 -16.44 -17.05
C LYS A 4 -38.99 -15.07 -17.73
N ASP A 5 -39.92 -14.74 -18.63
CA ASP A 5 -39.91 -13.50 -19.40
C ASP A 5 -40.49 -12.31 -18.64
N ASP A 6 -41.29 -12.51 -17.59
CA ASP A 6 -41.89 -11.44 -16.77
C ASP A 6 -40.81 -10.45 -16.27
N PHE A 7 -39.68 -10.97 -15.81
CA PHE A 7 -38.58 -10.14 -15.32
C PHE A 7 -37.85 -9.38 -16.43
N ARG A 8 -37.80 -9.94 -17.64
CA ARG A 8 -37.16 -9.30 -18.79
C ARG A 8 -38.06 -8.19 -19.34
N GLU A 9 -39.35 -8.47 -19.47
CA GLU A 9 -40.36 -7.53 -19.93
C GLU A 9 -40.47 -6.33 -18.97
N TYR A 10 -40.49 -6.58 -17.66
CA TYR A 10 -40.44 -5.51 -16.65
C TYR A 10 -39.24 -4.57 -16.85
N ARG A 11 -38.04 -5.11 -17.10
CA ARG A 11 -36.85 -4.29 -17.37
C ARG A 11 -36.99 -3.49 -18.66
N HIS A 12 -37.56 -4.07 -19.71
CA HIS A 12 -37.84 -3.37 -20.96
C HIS A 12 -38.86 -2.23 -20.78
N ILE A 13 -39.93 -2.44 -19.99
CA ILE A 13 -40.91 -1.38 -19.64
C ILE A 13 -40.22 -0.20 -18.98
N LEU A 14 -39.22 -0.47 -18.12
CA LEU A 14 -38.41 0.56 -17.48
C LEU A 14 -37.33 1.16 -18.39
N GLY A 15 -37.23 0.75 -19.66
CA GLY A 15 -36.27 1.27 -20.64
C GLY A 15 -34.92 0.56 -20.69
N PHE A 16 -34.79 -0.63 -20.09
CA PHE A 16 -33.53 -1.36 -20.01
C PHE A 16 -33.57 -2.71 -20.73
N GLU A 17 -32.75 -2.84 -21.78
CA GLU A 17 -32.59 -4.11 -22.51
C GLU A 17 -31.54 -5.04 -21.89
N SER A 18 -30.70 -4.52 -21.00
CA SER A 18 -29.62 -5.24 -20.34
C SER A 18 -29.86 -5.30 -18.83
N GLN A 19 -29.78 -6.51 -18.27
CA GLN A 19 -29.82 -6.70 -16.81
C GLN A 19 -28.71 -5.92 -16.09
N GLN A 20 -27.50 -5.81 -16.67
CA GLN A 20 -26.39 -5.09 -16.06
C GLN A 20 -26.66 -3.58 -15.98
N LYS A 21 -26.98 -2.93 -17.13
CA LYS A 21 -27.42 -1.52 -17.16
C LYS A 21 -28.55 -1.21 -16.17
N PHE A 22 -29.53 -2.11 -16.03
CA PHE A 22 -30.61 -1.91 -15.05
C PHE A 22 -30.10 -1.98 -13.60
N LYS A 23 -29.21 -2.93 -13.28
CA LYS A 23 -28.56 -2.98 -11.97
C LYS A 23 -27.72 -1.73 -11.70
N ASP A 24 -26.98 -1.26 -12.70
CA ASP A 24 -26.14 -0.07 -12.55
C ASP A 24 -26.98 1.17 -12.30
N PHE A 25 -28.07 1.38 -13.06
CA PHE A 25 -29.04 2.45 -12.82
C PHE A 25 -29.65 2.40 -11.42
N LEU A 26 -30.18 1.25 -11.00
CA LEU A 26 -30.78 1.09 -9.68
C LEU A 26 -29.78 1.30 -8.53
N SER A 27 -28.48 1.08 -8.78
CA SER A 27 -27.40 1.30 -7.82
C SER A 27 -26.62 2.60 -8.06
N ALA A 28 -27.11 3.46 -8.97
CA ALA A 28 -26.47 4.71 -9.40
C ALA A 28 -24.99 4.58 -9.85
N LYS A 29 -24.57 3.38 -10.28
CA LYS A 29 -23.19 3.10 -10.74
C LYS A 29 -22.88 3.69 -12.11
N ASP A 30 -23.92 4.04 -12.87
CA ASP A 30 -23.83 4.78 -14.12
C ASP A 30 -23.48 6.27 -13.89
N ILE A 31 -23.74 6.79 -12.70
CA ILE A 31 -23.33 8.14 -12.29
C ILE A 31 -21.87 8.09 -11.82
N LYS A 32 -20.96 8.59 -12.65
CA LYS A 32 -19.55 8.71 -12.29
C LYS A 32 -19.33 9.98 -11.49
N ALA A 33 -18.96 9.82 -10.23
CA ALA A 33 -18.58 10.97 -9.44
C ALA A 33 -17.26 11.59 -9.94
N GLU A 34 -17.24 12.90 -10.03
CA GLU A 34 -16.05 13.68 -10.33
C GLU A 34 -15.08 13.66 -9.14
N ILE A 35 -13.80 13.95 -9.43
CA ILE A 35 -12.76 14.07 -8.41
C ILE A 35 -12.94 15.41 -7.70
N ASP A 36 -13.04 15.38 -6.38
CA ASP A 36 -13.03 16.57 -5.54
C ASP A 36 -11.57 16.96 -5.22
N PHE A 37 -11.03 17.87 -6.03
CA PHE A 37 -9.67 18.38 -5.83
C PHE A 37 -9.51 19.19 -4.54
N CYS A 38 -10.54 19.90 -4.10
CA CYS A 38 -10.53 20.61 -2.81
C CYS A 38 -10.39 19.64 -1.64
N TYR A 39 -11.00 18.45 -1.74
CA TYR A 39 -10.83 17.40 -0.76
C TYR A 39 -9.42 16.79 -0.82
N ILE A 40 -8.87 16.55 -2.01
CA ILE A 40 -7.48 16.10 -2.16
C ILE A 40 -6.49 17.08 -1.53
N GLU A 41 -6.67 18.39 -1.69
CA GLU A 41 -5.81 19.40 -1.06
C GLU A 41 -5.84 19.29 0.47
N LYS A 42 -7.02 19.07 1.08
CA LYS A 42 -7.13 18.81 2.53
C LYS A 42 -6.41 17.53 2.94
N LEU A 43 -6.49 16.47 2.12
CA LEU A 43 -5.77 15.22 2.36
C LEU A 43 -4.25 15.42 2.27
N ASN A 44 -3.75 16.19 1.30
CA ASN A 44 -2.34 16.54 1.18
C ASN A 44 -1.85 17.36 2.40
N ASN A 45 -2.62 18.33 2.86
CA ASN A 45 -2.30 19.07 4.08
C ASN A 45 -2.21 18.14 5.30
N ARG A 46 -3.09 17.13 5.39
CA ARG A 46 -2.99 16.12 6.45
C ARG A 46 -1.73 15.27 6.32
N LEU A 47 -1.28 14.91 5.12
CA LEU A 47 0.01 14.21 4.92
C LEU A 47 1.18 15.06 5.38
N LEU A 48 1.21 16.34 4.99
CA LEU A 48 2.20 17.30 5.46
C LEU A 48 2.25 17.34 7.00
N GLU A 49 1.10 17.48 7.66
CA GLU A 49 1.03 17.48 9.13
C GLU A 49 1.57 16.18 9.76
N ILE A 50 1.20 15.02 9.20
CA ILE A 50 1.64 13.71 9.69
C ILE A 50 3.16 13.60 9.61
N PHE A 51 3.74 13.84 8.44
CA PHE A 51 5.19 13.67 8.23
C PHE A 51 6.01 14.75 8.96
N THR A 52 5.47 15.96 9.12
CA THR A 52 6.10 17.00 9.95
C THR A 52 6.21 16.55 11.42
N LYS A 53 5.13 15.95 11.95
CA LYS A 53 5.12 15.42 13.33
C LYS A 53 6.01 14.20 13.50
N ILE A 54 6.05 13.29 12.53
CA ILE A 54 6.97 12.15 12.53
C ILE A 54 8.41 12.64 12.52
N ASN A 55 8.75 13.55 11.60
CA ASN A 55 10.12 14.09 11.47
C ASN A 55 10.60 14.75 12.74
N LYS A 56 9.74 15.49 13.45
CA LYS A 56 10.10 16.12 14.72
C LYS A 56 10.48 15.12 15.82
N SER A 57 9.88 13.92 15.80
CA SER A 57 10.09 12.89 16.83
C SER A 57 11.10 11.83 16.41
N TYR A 58 11.40 11.71 15.12
CA TYR A 58 12.27 10.68 14.57
C TYR A 58 13.73 10.89 14.99
N TYR A 59 14.46 9.80 15.25
CA TYR A 59 15.87 9.83 15.68
C TYR A 59 16.78 10.57 14.70
N ASP A 60 16.52 10.42 13.41
CA ASP A 60 17.36 10.96 12.33
C ASP A 60 16.51 11.79 11.36
N PRO A 61 16.06 12.99 11.78
CA PRO A 61 15.19 13.83 10.97
C PRO A 61 15.87 14.25 9.67
N CYS A 62 15.06 14.46 8.64
CA CYS A 62 15.50 15.02 7.36
C CYS A 62 15.07 16.49 7.21
N ASP A 63 15.54 17.12 6.12
CA ASP A 63 14.95 18.37 5.63
C ASP A 63 13.52 18.09 5.13
N ILE A 64 12.57 18.32 6.03
CA ILE A 64 11.17 17.97 5.82
C ILE A 64 10.50 18.82 4.74
N GLU A 65 10.94 20.06 4.54
CA GLU A 65 10.38 20.94 3.51
C GLU A 65 10.76 20.42 2.13
N SER A 66 12.05 20.14 1.93
CA SER A 66 12.55 19.53 0.68
C SER A 66 11.92 18.16 0.42
N PHE A 67 11.75 17.33 1.47
CA PHE A 67 11.09 16.02 1.35
C PHE A 67 9.65 16.16 0.85
N LEU A 68 8.84 17.00 1.49
CA LEU A 68 7.43 17.17 1.13
C LEU A 68 7.26 17.79 -0.25
N GLN A 69 8.11 18.76 -0.61
CA GLN A 69 8.08 19.33 -1.96
C GLN A 69 8.33 18.25 -3.01
N ASN A 70 9.38 17.44 -2.82
CA ASN A 70 9.81 16.45 -3.80
C ASN A 70 8.84 15.26 -3.91
N TYR A 71 8.33 14.75 -2.79
CA TYR A 71 7.60 13.48 -2.79
C TYR A 71 6.09 13.62 -2.58
N LEU A 72 5.60 14.69 -1.94
CA LEU A 72 4.16 14.92 -1.80
C LEU A 72 3.64 15.81 -2.93
N PHE A 73 4.14 17.05 -3.03
CA PHE A 73 3.55 18.05 -3.92
C PHE A 73 3.89 17.79 -5.39
N ASN A 74 5.16 17.55 -5.73
CA ASN A 74 5.54 17.24 -7.11
C ASN A 74 4.85 15.96 -7.62
N THR A 75 4.76 14.91 -6.79
CA THR A 75 4.05 13.67 -7.15
C THR A 75 2.56 13.93 -7.40
N TYR A 76 1.90 14.70 -6.55
CA TYR A 76 0.51 15.11 -6.76
C TYR A 76 0.33 15.85 -8.09
N ASP A 77 1.21 16.80 -8.41
CA ASP A 77 1.15 17.55 -9.66
C ASP A 77 1.34 16.63 -10.87
N ILE A 78 2.27 15.68 -10.82
CA ILE A 78 2.47 14.67 -11.86
C ILE A 78 1.19 13.83 -12.04
N LEU A 79 0.62 13.30 -10.96
CA LEU A 79 -0.60 12.49 -10.99
C LEU A 79 -1.80 13.25 -11.56
N LYS A 80 -1.93 14.53 -11.19
CA LYS A 80 -3.00 15.42 -11.65
C LYS A 80 -2.84 15.74 -13.13
N ASN A 81 -1.65 16.14 -13.56
CA ASN A 81 -1.37 16.55 -14.94
C ASN A 81 -1.45 15.38 -15.92
N ASN A 82 -1.09 14.17 -15.49
CA ASN A 82 -1.20 12.95 -16.30
C ASN A 82 -2.60 12.30 -16.23
N GLY A 83 -3.55 12.88 -15.50
CA GLY A 83 -4.90 12.34 -15.35
C GLY A 83 -4.98 10.98 -14.66
N ILE A 84 -3.93 10.57 -13.93
CA ILE A 84 -3.82 9.24 -13.28
C ILE A 84 -4.91 9.07 -12.22
N LEU A 85 -5.25 10.15 -11.51
CA LEU A 85 -6.29 10.16 -10.47
C LEU A 85 -7.64 9.61 -10.98
N ASN A 86 -7.94 9.78 -12.27
CA ASN A 86 -9.19 9.29 -12.86
C ASN A 86 -9.29 7.78 -12.97
N ASN A 87 -8.16 7.08 -12.91
CA ASN A 87 -8.08 5.63 -13.08
C ASN A 87 -7.84 4.90 -11.76
N LEU A 88 -7.72 5.65 -10.66
CA LEU A 88 -7.66 5.06 -9.32
C LEU A 88 -8.98 4.35 -9.02
N ASN A 89 -8.88 3.08 -8.66
CA ASN A 89 -10.04 2.28 -8.27
C ASN A 89 -9.62 1.27 -7.20
N ASN A 90 -10.47 1.12 -6.18
CA ASN A 90 -10.38 -0.01 -5.27
C ASN A 90 -11.77 -0.40 -4.77
N GLN A 91 -12.39 -1.41 -5.39
CA GLN A 91 -13.62 -2.02 -4.90
C GLN A 91 -14.73 -0.98 -4.58
N GLY A 92 -14.85 0.07 -5.40
CA GLY A 92 -15.87 1.11 -5.22
C GLY A 92 -15.51 2.23 -4.24
N ARG A 93 -14.30 2.23 -3.65
CA ARG A 93 -13.79 3.39 -2.89
C ARG A 93 -13.68 4.62 -3.76
N ARG A 94 -13.88 5.79 -3.13
CA ARG A 94 -13.63 7.10 -3.73
C ARG A 94 -12.18 7.22 -4.21
N LYS A 95 -11.97 7.86 -5.36
CA LYS A 95 -10.64 8.03 -5.97
C LYS A 95 -9.68 8.77 -5.03
N GLU A 96 -10.20 9.75 -4.30
CA GLU A 96 -9.49 10.58 -3.32
C GLU A 96 -8.99 9.74 -2.13
N GLU A 97 -9.78 8.78 -1.66
CA GLU A 97 -9.38 7.85 -0.60
C GLU A 97 -8.30 6.87 -1.07
N VAL A 98 -8.44 6.38 -2.31
CA VAL A 98 -7.42 5.51 -2.92
C VAL A 98 -6.11 6.28 -3.07
N TYR A 99 -6.17 7.51 -3.58
CA TYR A 99 -5.03 8.42 -3.66
C TYR A 99 -4.37 8.63 -2.29
N PHE A 100 -5.14 8.99 -1.27
CA PHE A 100 -4.59 9.23 0.07
C PHE A 100 -3.98 7.98 0.70
N SER A 101 -4.60 6.81 0.52
CA SER A 101 -4.02 5.56 0.98
C SER A 101 -2.70 5.24 0.28
N TRP A 102 -2.62 5.52 -1.03
CA TRP A 102 -1.44 5.24 -1.84
C TRP A 102 -0.31 6.22 -1.52
N MET A 103 -0.58 7.53 -1.51
CA MET A 103 0.39 8.57 -1.13
C MET A 103 0.98 8.34 0.26
N ARG A 104 0.17 7.86 1.22
CA ARG A 104 0.68 7.51 2.56
C ARG A 104 1.74 6.43 2.52
N GLY A 105 1.48 5.33 1.80
CA GLY A 105 2.45 4.24 1.67
C GLY A 105 3.71 4.68 0.93
N PHE A 106 3.53 5.41 -0.19
CA PHE A 106 4.62 5.98 -0.97
C PHE A 106 5.53 6.87 -0.13
N LEU A 107 4.96 7.83 0.62
CA LEU A 107 5.75 8.71 1.48
C LEU A 107 6.46 7.96 2.61
N VAL A 108 5.88 6.90 3.18
CA VAL A 108 6.57 6.08 4.18
C VAL A 108 7.80 5.41 3.57
N CYS A 109 7.66 4.83 2.38
CA CYS A 109 8.79 4.23 1.66
C CYS A 109 9.89 5.27 1.41
N GLU A 110 9.57 6.41 0.78
CA GLU A 110 10.54 7.45 0.47
C GLU A 110 11.21 8.05 1.72
N TYR A 111 10.42 8.29 2.78
CA TYR A 111 10.93 8.91 4.01
C TYR A 111 11.95 8.01 4.72
N PHE A 112 11.70 6.70 4.78
CA PHE A 112 12.59 5.77 5.48
C PHE A 112 13.65 5.12 4.58
N LYS A 113 13.79 5.52 3.31
CA LYS A 113 14.86 5.01 2.41
C LYS A 113 16.26 5.17 2.98
N LYS A 114 16.55 6.29 3.67
CA LYS A 114 17.84 6.48 4.36
C LYS A 114 18.06 5.41 5.42
N ALA A 115 17.06 5.16 6.27
CA ALA A 115 17.15 4.12 7.28
C ALA A 115 17.32 2.72 6.67
N ILE A 116 16.62 2.41 5.58
CA ILE A 116 16.79 1.14 4.85
C ILE A 116 18.23 1.02 4.32
N SER A 117 18.78 2.06 3.72
CA SER A 117 20.18 2.12 3.29
C SER A 117 21.14 1.84 4.45
N GLU A 118 20.90 2.42 5.63
CA GLU A 118 21.71 2.19 6.81
C GLU A 118 21.58 0.77 7.39
N ILE A 119 20.37 0.21 7.41
CA ILE A 119 20.08 -1.16 7.89
C ILE A 119 20.87 -2.17 7.06
N PHE A 120 20.83 -2.03 5.74
CA PHE A 120 21.50 -2.95 4.81
C PHE A 120 22.97 -2.61 4.56
N ASP A 121 23.48 -1.52 5.14
CA ASP A 121 24.85 -1.02 4.93
C ASP A 121 25.20 -0.80 3.44
N ILE A 122 24.24 -0.29 2.67
CA ILE A 122 24.42 0.00 1.25
C ILE A 122 24.08 1.45 0.92
N PRO A 123 24.72 2.06 -0.09
CA PRO A 123 24.33 3.39 -0.59
C PRO A 123 22.87 3.43 -1.11
N ILE A 124 22.18 4.56 -0.93
CA ILE A 124 20.77 4.74 -1.36
C ILE A 124 20.60 4.49 -2.87
N ASP A 125 21.57 4.87 -3.70
CA ASP A 125 21.53 4.67 -5.16
C ASP A 125 21.62 3.19 -5.58
N LYS A 126 21.98 2.29 -4.65
CA LYS A 126 21.96 0.84 -4.86
C LYS A 126 20.61 0.19 -4.54
N ILE A 127 19.69 0.91 -3.91
CA ILE A 127 18.32 0.45 -3.68
C ILE A 127 17.55 0.54 -5.00
N LYS A 128 17.19 -0.61 -5.57
CA LYS A 128 16.41 -0.65 -6.82
C LYS A 128 14.93 -0.58 -6.49
N ASN A 129 14.22 0.40 -7.05
CA ASN A 129 12.77 0.38 -7.06
C ASN A 129 12.32 -0.65 -8.13
N ILE A 130 11.65 -1.71 -7.68
CA ILE A 130 11.16 -2.77 -8.55
C ILE A 130 9.63 -2.85 -8.57
N GLY A 131 8.94 -2.07 -7.73
CA GLY A 131 7.50 -1.86 -7.81
C GLY A 131 7.10 -1.15 -9.11
N ASP A 132 5.88 -1.41 -9.57
CA ASP A 132 5.35 -0.87 -10.83
C ASP A 132 4.67 0.51 -10.65
N ASP A 133 5.14 1.30 -9.68
CA ASP A 133 4.59 2.63 -9.35
C ASP A 133 5.36 3.75 -10.10
N ASP A 134 5.36 3.73 -11.44
CA ASP A 134 5.91 4.83 -12.25
C ASP A 134 4.81 5.84 -12.63
N PHE A 135 4.93 7.07 -12.12
CA PHE A 135 3.97 8.18 -12.24
C PHE A 135 4.03 8.93 -13.58
N HIS A 136 5.02 8.64 -14.41
CA HIS A 136 5.19 9.36 -15.67
C HIS A 136 4.26 8.86 -16.77
N SER A 137 3.61 7.69 -16.62
CA SER A 137 2.65 7.20 -17.60
C SER A 137 1.50 6.37 -17.02
N LEU A 138 0.35 6.45 -17.68
CA LEU A 138 -0.83 5.63 -17.37
C LEU A 138 -0.63 4.12 -17.60
N GLN A 139 0.32 3.73 -18.46
CA GLN A 139 0.54 2.33 -18.80
C GLN A 139 1.37 1.59 -17.76
N THR A 140 2.22 2.33 -17.06
CA THR A 140 3.17 1.83 -16.07
C THR A 140 2.56 1.75 -14.68
N PHE A 141 1.64 2.65 -14.30
CA PHE A 141 0.93 2.58 -13.01
C PHE A 141 0.01 1.34 -12.95
N ARG A 142 0.55 0.22 -12.45
CA ARG A 142 -0.18 -1.04 -12.29
C ARG A 142 -0.04 -1.56 -10.87
N ARG A 143 -1.16 -1.98 -10.30
CA ARG A 143 -1.16 -2.75 -9.06
C ARG A 143 -0.61 -4.15 -9.34
N THR A 144 0.61 -4.43 -8.92
CA THR A 144 1.19 -5.76 -8.96
C THR A 144 1.52 -6.24 -7.55
N PRO A 145 1.56 -7.57 -7.31
CA PRO A 145 1.98 -8.13 -6.01
C PRO A 145 3.50 -8.08 -5.82
N ARG A 146 4.22 -7.31 -6.66
CA ARG A 146 5.67 -7.23 -6.65
C ARG A 146 6.12 -6.34 -5.51
N ALA A 147 7.17 -6.79 -4.81
CA ALA A 147 7.82 -6.01 -3.76
C ALA A 147 8.27 -4.63 -4.26
N ASP A 148 8.34 -3.67 -3.35
CA ASP A 148 8.65 -2.28 -3.67
C ASP A 148 10.12 -2.10 -4.07
N LEU A 149 11.03 -2.73 -3.32
CA LEU A 149 12.47 -2.55 -3.45
C LEU A 149 13.23 -3.87 -3.60
N GLU A 150 14.42 -3.80 -4.19
CA GLU A 150 15.37 -4.90 -4.26
C GLU A 150 16.77 -4.42 -3.84
N ILE A 151 17.36 -5.14 -2.89
CA ILE A 151 18.70 -4.90 -2.33
C ILE A 151 19.40 -6.25 -2.26
N ASP A 152 20.49 -6.41 -3.01
CA ASP A 152 21.25 -7.67 -3.10
C ASP A 152 20.34 -8.89 -3.35
N ASN A 153 20.32 -9.83 -2.41
CA ASN A 153 19.49 -11.05 -2.46
C ASN A 153 18.16 -10.93 -1.68
N TYR A 154 17.75 -9.70 -1.37
CA TYR A 154 16.49 -9.39 -0.69
C TYR A 154 15.57 -8.59 -1.60
N ARG A 155 14.31 -9.00 -1.60
CA ARG A 155 13.18 -8.13 -1.98
C ARG A 155 12.56 -7.56 -0.72
N LEU A 156 12.31 -6.26 -0.72
CA LEU A 156 11.70 -5.57 0.40
C LEU A 156 10.28 -5.15 0.06
N GLU A 157 9.35 -5.67 0.85
CA GLU A 157 7.96 -5.25 0.84
C GLU A 157 7.78 -4.22 1.95
N ILE A 158 7.50 -2.97 1.57
CA ILE A 158 7.34 -1.88 2.51
C ILE A 158 5.86 -1.78 2.90
N GLN A 159 5.57 -2.03 4.17
CA GLN A 159 4.22 -1.92 4.70
C GLN A 159 4.13 -0.78 5.69
N SER A 160 3.04 -0.02 5.63
CA SER A 160 2.76 1.07 6.56
C SER A 160 1.48 0.78 7.37
N GLY A 161 1.62 0.65 8.69
CA GLY A 161 0.51 0.53 9.64
C GLY A 161 0.08 1.89 10.20
N PHE A 162 -1.23 2.16 10.25
CA PHE A 162 -1.78 3.44 10.73
C PHE A 162 -2.82 3.30 11.85
N GLN A 163 -3.17 2.08 12.25
CA GLN A 163 -4.28 1.79 13.17
C GLN A 163 -3.88 0.82 14.29
N GLY A 164 -2.60 0.45 14.39
CA GLY A 164 -2.13 -0.56 15.34
C GLY A 164 -2.55 -2.01 14.99
N ILE A 165 -3.12 -2.22 13.81
CA ILE A 165 -3.37 -3.56 13.25
C ILE A 165 -2.26 -3.87 12.25
N ASN A 166 -1.47 -4.90 12.57
CA ASN A 166 -0.24 -5.24 11.87
C ASN A 166 -0.38 -6.65 11.29
N ASP A 167 -0.82 -6.74 10.04
CA ASP A 167 -1.13 -8.00 9.37
C ASP A 167 -0.51 -8.03 7.96
N ILE A 168 0.02 -9.18 7.55
CA ILE A 168 0.55 -9.42 6.20
C ILE A 168 -0.45 -10.29 5.43
N LYS A 169 -0.81 -9.88 4.21
CA LYS A 169 -1.78 -10.62 3.39
C LYS A 169 -1.18 -11.95 2.91
N GLU A 170 -1.96 -13.02 2.97
CA GLU A 170 -1.53 -14.38 2.58
C GLU A 170 -0.91 -14.44 1.18
N HIS A 171 -1.50 -13.74 0.19
CA HIS A 171 -0.99 -13.77 -1.18
C HIS A 171 0.43 -13.20 -1.31
N LYS A 172 0.85 -12.28 -0.42
CA LYS A 172 2.23 -11.77 -0.38
C LYS A 172 3.20 -12.84 0.10
N VAL A 173 2.82 -13.60 1.13
CA VAL A 173 3.61 -14.73 1.64
C VAL A 173 3.77 -15.82 0.57
N ARG A 174 2.68 -16.16 -0.13
CA ARG A 174 2.73 -17.14 -1.23
C ARG A 174 3.64 -16.69 -2.36
N GLU A 175 3.57 -15.42 -2.76
CA GLU A 175 4.46 -14.86 -3.78
C GLU A 175 5.94 -14.90 -3.32
N ALA A 176 6.21 -14.56 -2.06
CA ALA A 176 7.56 -14.63 -1.50
C ALA A 176 8.16 -16.05 -1.54
N LYS A 177 7.37 -17.07 -1.21
CA LYS A 177 7.79 -18.49 -1.31
C LYS A 177 8.11 -18.89 -2.75
N ASN A 178 7.29 -18.46 -3.72
CA ASN A 178 7.54 -18.72 -5.13
C ASN A 178 8.85 -18.08 -5.59
N ILE A 179 9.10 -16.82 -5.21
CA ILE A 179 10.34 -16.12 -5.56
C ILE A 179 11.57 -16.76 -4.92
N LEU A 180 11.46 -17.22 -3.67
CA LEU A 180 12.54 -17.95 -3.02
C LEU A 180 12.85 -19.25 -3.78
N ASN A 181 11.83 -20.02 -4.17
CA ASN A 181 12.02 -21.28 -4.91
C ASN A 181 12.59 -21.06 -6.32
N ASP A 182 12.08 -20.05 -7.03
CA ASP A 182 12.42 -19.83 -8.45
C ASP A 182 13.76 -19.10 -8.64
N LYS A 183 14.09 -18.17 -7.73
CA LYS A 183 15.22 -17.25 -7.89
C LYS A 183 16.21 -17.27 -6.73
N ASN A 184 15.93 -18.03 -5.67
CA ASN A 184 16.73 -18.04 -4.45
C ASN A 184 16.88 -16.64 -3.82
N ILE A 185 15.84 -15.81 -3.93
CA ILE A 185 15.77 -14.46 -3.37
C ILE A 185 14.78 -14.46 -2.21
N LYS A 186 15.19 -13.94 -1.05
CA LYS A 186 14.32 -13.82 0.12
C LYS A 186 13.44 -12.59 0.00
N THR A 187 12.26 -12.62 0.60
CA THR A 187 11.41 -11.44 0.71
C THR A 187 11.23 -11.05 2.18
N LEU A 188 11.67 -9.85 2.51
CA LEU A 188 11.56 -9.24 3.83
C LEU A 188 10.43 -8.21 3.80
N VAL A 189 9.44 -8.36 4.68
CA VAL A 189 8.50 -7.27 4.97
C VAL A 189 9.15 -6.37 6.00
N ILE A 190 9.26 -5.08 5.66
CA ILE A 190 9.59 -4.02 6.62
C ILE A 190 8.28 -3.26 6.90
N HIS A 191 7.67 -3.56 8.05
CA HIS A 191 6.39 -2.99 8.44
C HIS A 191 6.61 -1.82 9.40
N PHE A 192 6.42 -0.61 8.89
CA PHE A 192 6.45 0.64 9.63
C PHE A 192 5.09 0.89 10.29
N ASP A 193 4.97 0.60 11.58
CA ASP A 193 3.78 0.89 12.37
C ASP A 193 3.83 2.33 12.91
N LEU A 194 3.33 3.27 12.10
CA LEU A 194 3.30 4.70 12.42
C LEU A 194 2.38 5.00 13.61
N PHE A 195 1.43 4.11 13.92
CA PHE A 195 0.53 4.28 15.05
C PHE A 195 1.28 4.15 16.38
N ASN A 196 2.21 3.19 16.46
CA ASN A 196 2.99 2.93 17.67
C ASN A 196 4.45 3.44 17.61
N GLY A 197 4.92 3.90 16.45
CA GLY A 197 6.28 4.41 16.28
C GLY A 197 7.35 3.32 16.27
N GLN A 198 7.02 2.13 15.76
CA GLN A 198 7.85 0.93 15.77
C GLN A 198 7.89 0.26 14.40
N VAL A 199 8.90 -0.59 14.17
CA VAL A 199 9.10 -1.30 12.91
C VAL A 199 9.30 -2.77 13.15
N ALA A 200 8.54 -3.58 12.41
CA ALA A 200 8.70 -5.01 12.36
C ALA A 200 9.45 -5.45 11.10
N PHE A 201 10.27 -6.48 11.26
CA PHE A 201 11.01 -7.13 10.18
C PHE A 201 10.58 -8.59 10.13
N VAL A 202 10.04 -9.03 8.99
CA VAL A 202 9.49 -10.38 8.85
C VAL A 202 9.99 -11.01 7.56
N ASP A 203 10.82 -12.06 7.65
CA ASP A 203 11.18 -12.88 6.48
C ASP A 203 9.98 -13.73 6.09
N ILE A 204 9.12 -13.17 5.24
CA ILE A 204 7.88 -13.81 4.84
C ILE A 204 8.10 -15.02 3.94
N SER A 205 9.30 -15.21 3.40
CA SER A 205 9.61 -16.40 2.61
C SER A 205 9.76 -17.67 3.47
N LYS A 206 9.95 -17.52 4.79
CA LYS A 206 10.10 -18.64 5.75
C LYS A 206 8.83 -18.98 6.54
N ILE A 207 7.77 -18.17 6.45
CA ILE A 207 6.53 -18.39 7.19
C ILE A 207 5.94 -19.75 6.84
N GLN A 208 5.64 -20.58 7.84
CA GLN A 208 5.04 -21.90 7.62
C GLN A 208 3.54 -21.78 7.39
N ASP A 209 2.95 -22.67 6.58
CA ASP A 209 1.51 -22.62 6.27
C ASP A 209 0.63 -22.97 7.49
N ASN A 210 1.19 -23.66 8.48
CA ASN A 210 0.54 -24.05 9.73
C ASN A 210 0.94 -23.17 10.92
N ASP A 211 1.55 -22.00 10.68
CA ASP A 211 1.93 -21.05 11.72
C ASP A 211 0.71 -20.58 12.53
N LEU A 212 0.85 -20.46 13.85
CA LEU A 212 -0.22 -20.05 14.76
C LEU A 212 -0.66 -18.59 14.55
N ASN A 213 0.19 -17.78 13.92
CA ASN A 213 -0.11 -16.38 13.61
C ASN A 213 -1.00 -16.21 12.38
N TRP A 214 -1.34 -17.29 11.65
CA TRP A 214 -2.36 -17.25 10.62
C TRP A 214 -3.75 -17.08 11.24
N ILE A 215 -4.40 -15.96 10.92
CA ILE A 215 -5.72 -15.62 11.42
C ILE A 215 -6.65 -15.20 10.28
N THR A 216 -7.94 -15.42 10.49
CA THR A 216 -8.99 -14.94 9.58
C THR A 216 -9.55 -13.61 10.08
N ARG A 217 -9.42 -12.54 9.29
CA ARG A 217 -9.96 -11.21 9.65
C ARG A 217 -11.31 -10.98 8.98
N GLN A 218 -12.38 -10.96 9.78
CA GLN A 218 -13.73 -10.61 9.29
C GLN A 218 -13.79 -9.20 8.67
N GLN A 219 -13.01 -8.26 9.22
CA GLN A 219 -12.88 -6.89 8.69
C GLN A 219 -12.25 -6.85 7.28
N MET A 220 -11.58 -7.92 6.86
CA MET A 220 -11.01 -8.09 5.51
C MET A 220 -11.81 -9.10 4.69
N GLU A 221 -13.14 -9.07 4.80
CA GLU A 221 -14.03 -9.98 4.05
C GLU A 221 -13.74 -11.47 4.32
N GLY A 222 -13.20 -11.80 5.49
CA GLY A 222 -12.81 -13.16 5.86
C GLY A 222 -11.51 -13.64 5.21
N GLN A 223 -10.65 -12.74 4.73
CA GLN A 223 -9.33 -13.10 4.22
C GLN A 223 -8.41 -13.63 5.34
N SER A 224 -7.60 -14.63 4.98
CA SER A 224 -6.50 -15.10 5.81
C SER A 224 -5.34 -14.11 5.73
N VAL A 225 -4.79 -13.79 6.90
CA VAL A 225 -3.63 -12.90 7.05
C VAL A 225 -2.71 -13.46 8.12
N PHE A 226 -1.43 -13.15 7.98
CA PHE A 226 -0.44 -13.44 9.00
C PHE A 226 -0.36 -12.25 9.97
N ASN A 227 -0.70 -12.46 11.23
CA ASN A 227 -0.58 -11.42 12.25
C ASN A 227 0.90 -11.23 12.63
N ILE A 228 1.39 -10.00 12.58
CA ILE A 228 2.73 -9.66 13.03
C ILE A 228 2.69 -9.53 14.56
N ASP A 229 3.18 -10.55 15.27
CA ASP A 229 3.28 -10.53 16.72
C ASP A 229 4.36 -9.56 17.23
N SER A 230 4.35 -9.29 18.54
CA SER A 230 5.23 -8.30 19.17
C SER A 230 6.72 -8.61 19.02
N ASN A 231 7.12 -9.87 18.84
CA ASN A 231 8.52 -10.26 18.76
C ASN A 231 9.17 -9.86 17.43
N TYR A 232 8.38 -9.60 16.38
CA TYR A 232 8.89 -9.11 15.11
C TYR A 232 9.30 -7.63 15.15
N PHE A 233 8.81 -6.86 16.13
CA PHE A 233 9.10 -5.44 16.28
C PHE A 233 10.45 -5.23 16.96
N GLN A 234 11.46 -4.89 16.16
CA GLN A 234 12.87 -4.83 16.59
C GLN A 234 13.45 -3.42 16.52
N TRP A 235 12.67 -2.41 16.08
CA TRP A 235 13.14 -1.03 15.98
C TRP A 235 12.05 -0.03 16.40
N LEU A 236 12.45 1.02 17.13
CA LEU A 236 11.62 2.18 17.47
C LEU A 236 12.13 3.40 16.72
N PHE A 237 11.22 4.23 16.19
CA PHE A 237 11.57 5.48 15.48
C PHE A 237 12.43 6.44 16.28
N LEU A 238 12.35 6.37 17.62
CA LEU A 238 13.13 7.20 18.53
C LEU A 238 14.59 6.76 18.67
N ASN A 239 14.94 5.59 18.13
CA ASN A 239 16.27 5.00 18.20
C ASN A 239 16.89 4.90 16.82
N LYS A 240 18.23 4.79 16.80
CA LYS A 240 18.96 4.47 15.58
C LYS A 240 18.48 3.14 14.99
N ALA A 241 18.38 3.08 13.66
CA ALA A 241 18.02 1.84 12.98
C ALA A 241 19.07 0.73 13.23
N PRO A 242 18.64 -0.51 13.45
CA PRO A 242 19.54 -1.65 13.63
C PRO A 242 20.25 -2.01 12.33
N LYS A 243 21.34 -2.77 12.38
CA LYS A 243 21.90 -3.40 11.17
C LYS A 243 21.14 -4.68 10.85
N ILE A 244 21.12 -5.06 9.58
CA ILE A 244 20.46 -6.29 9.11
C ILE A 244 20.98 -7.55 9.83
N GLU A 245 22.25 -7.55 10.22
CA GLU A 245 22.91 -8.63 10.98
C GLU A 245 22.46 -8.72 12.44
N ASP A 246 21.94 -7.64 13.00
CA ASP A 246 21.41 -7.60 14.37
C ASP A 246 19.95 -8.06 14.45
N LEU A 247 19.29 -8.22 13.30
CA LEU A 247 17.88 -8.60 13.24
C LEU A 247 17.70 -10.12 13.36
N SER A 248 16.72 -10.51 14.15
CA SER A 248 16.23 -11.89 14.21
C SER A 248 15.30 -12.15 13.03
N LEU A 249 15.80 -12.78 11.96
CA LEU A 249 15.12 -13.05 10.66
C LEU A 249 15.00 -14.54 10.30
#